data_AF-K1TK04-F1
#
_entry.id   AF-K1TK04-F1
#
_cell.length_a   1.000
_cell.length_b   1.000
_cell.length_c   1.000
_cell.angle_alpha   90.00
_cell.angle_beta   90.00
_cell.angle_gamma   90.00
#
_symmetry.space_group_name_H-M   'P 1'
#
loop_
_entity.id
_entity.type
_entity.pdbx_description
1 polymer ?
#
loop_
_entity_poly.entity_id
_entity_poly.type
_entity_poly.pdbx_seq_one_letter_code
_entity_poly.pdbx_strand_id
1 'polypeptide(L)'
;MPQQTTTTLDETKKVSFTLNCSKPGYTFTVYKVAELKTTENPYKTGYDSLIPSISDEILSGKTSNVLSALDGLSSIPSTASTVGTFTTSATSVKKTFSSLAQGLYYIKATNFPAGVRSVTNSVVSLPYYNNGWVYSINDIDLATKVNDGDVVTGKTITNSTKDNTNFTDVSLGDTVNFEIKSSTAGSSEMKLKSYTVYDEMSAGLTLDKDSVKVALLNAQGGKVADLTSTDYALNVTSEVDGKATTFN
;
A
#
# COMPACT_ATOMS: atom_id res chain seq x y z
N MET A 1 30.29 46.39 0.26
CA MET A 1 29.43 45.26 0.64
C MET A 1 29.42 44.29 -0.54
N PRO A 2 29.85 43.03 -0.39
CA PRO A 2 29.77 42.07 -1.48
C PRO A 2 28.28 41.85 -1.80
N GLN A 3 27.90 42.14 -3.04
CA GLN A 3 26.58 41.90 -3.57
C GLN A 3 26.36 40.39 -3.58
N GLN A 4 25.57 39.89 -2.65
CA GLN A 4 25.15 38.49 -2.64
C GLN A 4 24.30 38.31 -3.89
N THR A 5 24.87 37.71 -4.94
CA THR A 5 24.16 37.39 -6.16
C THR A 5 23.14 36.30 -5.84
N THR A 6 21.94 36.70 -5.45
CA THR A 6 20.78 35.81 -5.48
C THR A 6 20.58 35.39 -6.92
N THR A 7 20.95 34.15 -7.27
CA THR A 7 20.58 33.58 -8.56
C THR A 7 19.06 33.59 -8.64
N THR A 8 18.51 34.48 -9.46
CA THR A 8 17.07 34.56 -9.72
C THR A 8 16.58 33.24 -10.29
N LEU A 9 15.34 32.90 -9.98
CA LEU A 9 14.70 31.73 -10.56
C LEU A 9 14.65 31.88 -12.08
N ASP A 10 15.06 30.85 -12.80
CA ASP A 10 14.79 30.71 -14.22
C ASP A 10 13.43 30.03 -14.39
N GLU A 11 12.40 30.82 -14.72
CA GLU A 11 11.01 30.35 -14.93
C GLU A 11 10.82 29.61 -16.25
N THR A 12 11.79 29.70 -17.17
CA THR A 12 11.72 29.04 -18.49
C THR A 12 12.10 27.57 -18.43
N LYS A 13 12.90 27.19 -17.41
CA LYS A 13 13.32 25.81 -17.19
C LYS A 13 12.14 24.89 -16.88
N LYS A 14 12.21 23.69 -17.45
CA LYS A 14 11.34 22.58 -17.07
C LYS A 14 11.95 21.81 -15.90
N VAL A 15 11.09 21.12 -15.17
CA VAL A 15 11.50 20.28 -14.04
C VAL A 15 11.36 18.81 -14.37
N SER A 16 12.13 17.99 -13.65
CA SER A 16 12.05 16.54 -13.78
C SER A 16 12.28 15.85 -12.45
N PHE A 17 11.70 14.67 -12.28
CA PHE A 17 12.07 13.80 -11.18
C PHE A 17 11.88 12.34 -11.55
N THR A 18 12.67 11.48 -10.91
CA THR A 18 12.58 10.04 -11.08
C THR A 18 12.03 9.42 -9.82
N LEU A 19 11.01 8.59 -9.99
CA LEU A 19 10.49 7.73 -8.93
C LEU A 19 11.19 6.38 -9.02
N ASN A 20 11.59 5.82 -7.88
CA ASN A 20 12.12 4.47 -7.80
C ASN A 20 11.36 3.65 -6.75
N CYS A 21 11.04 2.41 -7.09
CA CYS A 21 10.43 1.45 -6.19
C CYS A 21 10.79 0.04 -6.66
N SER A 22 11.54 -0.69 -5.84
CA SER A 22 11.93 -2.09 -6.11
C SER A 22 10.84 -3.09 -5.77
N LYS A 23 9.78 -2.66 -5.07
CA LYS A 23 8.66 -3.51 -4.64
C LYS A 23 7.59 -3.55 -5.74
N PRO A 24 7.25 -4.73 -6.29
CA PRO A 24 6.33 -4.86 -7.42
C PRO A 24 4.86 -4.71 -7.01
N GLY A 25 3.98 -4.44 -7.98
CA GLY A 25 2.52 -4.45 -7.82
C GLY A 25 1.91 -3.16 -7.28
N TYR A 26 2.73 -2.13 -7.05
CA TYR A 26 2.29 -0.78 -6.75
C TYR A 26 2.06 0.05 -8.01
N THR A 27 1.03 0.90 -8.00
CA THR A 27 0.87 2.01 -8.94
C THR A 27 0.88 3.32 -8.19
N PHE A 28 1.77 4.22 -8.58
CA PHE A 28 1.83 5.59 -8.09
C PHE A 28 1.31 6.54 -9.16
N THR A 29 0.36 7.40 -8.81
CA THR A 29 -0.12 8.48 -9.67
C THR A 29 0.50 9.80 -9.23
N VAL A 30 1.00 10.56 -10.18
CA VAL A 30 1.58 11.89 -9.98
C VAL A 30 0.56 12.95 -10.36
N TYR A 31 0.27 13.85 -9.43
CA TYR A 31 -0.61 15.00 -9.62
C TYR A 31 0.18 16.30 -9.48
N LYS A 32 -0.06 17.27 -10.35
CA LYS A 32 0.35 18.65 -10.12
C LYS A 32 -0.77 19.35 -9.35
N VAL A 33 -0.47 19.84 -8.15
CA VAL A 33 -1.47 20.35 -7.20
C VAL A 33 -1.29 21.83 -6.85
N ALA A 34 -0.19 22.46 -7.28
CA ALA A 34 -0.03 23.91 -7.21
C ALA A 34 0.86 24.44 -8.34
N GLU A 35 0.57 25.66 -8.77
CA GLU A 35 1.36 26.43 -9.73
C GLU A 35 2.41 27.26 -8.99
N LEU A 36 3.63 27.33 -9.54
CA LEU A 36 4.65 28.23 -9.00
C LEU A 36 4.26 29.68 -9.29
N LYS A 37 4.41 30.55 -8.30
CA LYS A 37 4.16 31.99 -8.40
C LYS A 37 5.41 32.76 -8.01
N THR A 38 5.75 33.79 -8.77
CA THR A 38 6.78 34.76 -8.40
C THR A 38 6.19 36.17 -8.28
N THR A 39 6.86 37.01 -7.51
CA THR A 39 6.57 38.45 -7.42
C THR A 39 7.88 39.19 -7.65
N GLU A 40 7.84 40.40 -8.21
CA GLU A 40 9.07 41.12 -8.57
C GLU A 40 9.54 42.10 -7.49
N ASN A 41 8.66 42.60 -6.62
CA ASN A 41 9.00 43.68 -5.69
C ASN A 41 8.21 43.63 -4.36
N PRO A 42 8.80 43.14 -3.25
CA PRO A 42 10.08 42.41 -3.18
C PRO A 42 9.99 41.05 -3.89
N TYR A 43 11.13 40.54 -4.38
CA TYR A 43 11.14 39.23 -5.04
C TYR A 43 10.78 38.11 -4.06
N LYS A 44 9.71 37.37 -4.36
CA LYS A 44 9.29 36.19 -3.59
C LYS A 44 8.84 35.09 -4.52
N THR A 45 9.11 33.85 -4.13
CA THR A 45 8.56 32.65 -4.74
C THR A 45 7.53 32.03 -3.80
N GLY A 46 6.45 31.50 -4.36
CA GLY A 46 5.39 30.81 -3.63
C GLY A 46 4.58 29.90 -4.55
N TYR A 47 3.43 29.46 -4.08
CA TYR A 47 2.56 28.57 -4.83
C TYR A 47 1.11 29.05 -4.80
N ASP A 48 0.46 29.05 -5.96
CA ASP A 48 -1.00 29.17 -6.06
C ASP A 48 -1.59 27.75 -6.11
N SER A 49 -2.42 27.40 -5.12
CA SER A 49 -3.01 26.07 -5.04
C SER A 49 -3.99 25.83 -6.19
N LEU A 50 -3.89 24.65 -6.82
CA LEU A 50 -4.90 24.17 -7.76
C LEU A 50 -6.07 23.51 -7.04
N ILE A 51 -5.97 23.26 -5.73
CA ILE A 51 -7.02 22.68 -4.90
C ILE A 51 -7.42 23.71 -3.84
N PRO A 52 -8.53 24.46 -4.06
CA PRO A 52 -8.88 25.59 -3.20
C PRO A 52 -8.99 25.25 -1.71
N SER A 53 -9.49 24.06 -1.39
CA SER A 53 -9.71 23.60 0.00
C SER A 53 -8.43 23.36 0.81
N ILE A 54 -7.25 23.37 0.18
CA ILE A 54 -5.95 23.19 0.88
C ILE A 54 -4.99 24.36 0.64
N SER A 55 -5.52 25.52 0.22
CA SER A 55 -4.71 26.67 -0.18
C SER A 55 -3.85 27.19 0.97
N ASP A 56 -4.38 27.21 2.20
CA ASP A 56 -3.66 27.69 3.38
C ASP A 56 -2.48 26.79 3.73
N GLU A 57 -2.64 25.47 3.59
CA GLU A 57 -1.56 24.50 3.81
C GLU A 57 -0.45 24.66 2.77
N ILE A 58 -0.81 24.86 1.50
CA ILE A 58 0.16 25.15 0.42
C ILE A 58 0.91 26.45 0.72
N LEU A 59 0.20 27.52 1.09
CA LEU A 59 0.78 28.82 1.42
C LEU A 59 1.69 28.77 2.64
N SER A 60 1.44 27.86 3.58
CA SER A 60 2.29 27.67 4.77
C SER A 60 3.72 27.22 4.44
N GLY A 61 3.93 26.62 3.26
CA GLY A 61 5.22 26.06 2.84
C GLY A 61 5.68 24.83 3.61
N LYS A 62 4.87 24.31 4.55
CA LYS A 62 5.19 23.11 5.34
C LYS A 62 4.75 21.86 4.60
N THR A 63 5.69 21.17 3.98
CA THR A 63 5.41 19.96 3.17
C THR A 63 4.65 18.88 3.94
N SER A 64 4.85 18.75 5.25
CA SER A 64 4.09 17.82 6.11
C SER A 64 2.60 18.17 6.20
N ASN A 65 2.26 19.46 6.26
CA ASN A 65 0.87 19.92 6.32
C ASN A 65 0.19 19.72 4.96
N VAL A 66 0.91 20.06 3.88
CA VAL A 66 0.44 19.83 2.51
C VAL A 66 0.16 18.35 2.26
N LEU A 67 1.11 17.48 2.62
CA LEU A 67 0.95 16.03 2.48
C LEU A 67 -0.26 15.51 3.28
N SER A 68 -0.40 15.92 4.54
CA SER A 68 -1.52 15.51 5.39
C SER A 68 -2.87 15.97 4.82
N ALA A 69 -2.95 17.20 4.32
CA ALA A 69 -4.16 17.73 3.70
C ALA A 69 -4.53 16.99 2.42
N LEU A 70 -3.54 16.67 1.56
CA LEU A 70 -3.74 15.88 0.34
C LEU A 70 -4.15 14.43 0.64
N ASP A 71 -3.55 13.80 1.65
CA ASP A 71 -3.88 12.44 2.08
C ASP A 71 -5.29 12.37 2.69
N GLY A 72 -5.75 13.43 3.35
CA GLY A 72 -7.10 13.55 3.91
C GLY A 72 -8.21 13.76 2.88
N LEU A 73 -7.88 14.04 1.62
CA LEU A 73 -8.87 14.17 0.54
C LEU A 73 -9.41 12.79 0.15
N SER A 74 -10.75 12.66 0.10
CA SER A 74 -11.42 11.45 -0.38
C SER A 74 -11.07 11.13 -1.84
N SER A 75 -10.90 12.18 -2.66
CA SER A 75 -10.39 12.10 -4.03
C SER A 75 -9.64 13.38 -4.38
N ILE A 76 -8.73 13.29 -5.35
CA ILE A 76 -8.01 14.46 -5.87
C ILE A 76 -8.94 15.20 -6.85
N PRO A 77 -9.25 16.49 -6.62
CA PRO A 77 -10.12 17.26 -7.51
C PRO A 77 -9.55 17.39 -8.92
N SER A 78 -10.43 17.51 -9.92
CA SER A 78 -10.06 17.66 -11.33
C SER A 78 -9.32 18.96 -11.66
N THR A 79 -9.34 19.94 -10.75
CA THR A 79 -8.54 21.16 -10.87
C THR A 79 -7.04 20.89 -10.72
N ALA A 80 -6.64 19.82 -10.03
CA ALA A 80 -5.29 19.28 -10.08
C ALA A 80 -5.10 18.39 -11.31
N SER A 81 -3.96 18.56 -11.99
CA SER A 81 -3.70 17.84 -13.24
C SER A 81 -2.97 16.51 -12.97
N THR A 82 -3.45 15.42 -13.56
CA THR A 82 -2.70 14.15 -13.55
C THR A 82 -1.54 14.24 -14.54
N VAL A 83 -0.32 14.07 -14.06
CA VAL A 83 0.92 14.12 -14.85
C VAL A 83 1.21 12.76 -15.47
N GLY A 84 0.90 11.69 -14.75
CA GLY A 84 1.02 10.32 -15.23
C GLY A 84 1.11 9.31 -14.08
N THR A 85 1.36 8.05 -14.43
CA THR A 85 1.40 6.93 -13.49
C THR A 85 2.72 6.15 -13.59
N PHE A 86 3.14 5.52 -12.50
CA PHE A 86 4.25 4.59 -12.44
C PHE A 86 3.77 3.28 -11.82
N THR A 87 3.65 2.23 -12.63
CA THR A 87 3.36 0.87 -12.15
C THR A 87 4.65 0.07 -12.05
N THR A 88 4.83 -0.53 -10.89
CA THR A 88 6.04 -1.25 -10.49
C THR A 88 5.92 -2.73 -10.80
N SER A 89 7.02 -3.32 -11.26
CA SER A 89 7.13 -4.76 -11.48
C SER A 89 8.57 -5.20 -11.21
N ALA A 90 8.84 -6.50 -11.32
CA ALA A 90 10.20 -7.02 -11.21
C ALA A 90 11.21 -6.37 -12.19
N THR A 91 10.73 -5.83 -13.32
CA THR A 91 11.56 -5.18 -14.35
C THR A 91 11.32 -3.68 -14.48
N SER A 92 10.19 -3.17 -13.98
CA SER A 92 9.82 -1.75 -13.97
C SER A 92 10.02 -1.17 -12.56
N VAL A 93 11.25 -0.77 -12.25
CA VAL A 93 11.62 -0.29 -10.89
C VAL A 93 11.93 1.20 -10.82
N LYS A 94 11.97 1.89 -11.96
CA LYS A 94 12.17 3.35 -12.05
C LYS A 94 11.29 3.96 -13.13
N LYS A 95 10.85 5.20 -12.92
CA LYS A 95 10.21 6.02 -13.95
C LYS A 95 10.57 7.49 -13.77
N THR A 96 11.06 8.11 -14.85
CA THR A 96 11.34 9.55 -14.91
C THR A 96 10.16 10.29 -15.50
N PHE A 97 9.72 11.35 -14.82
CA PHE A 97 8.81 12.35 -15.34
C PHE A 97 9.63 13.59 -15.69
N SER A 98 9.65 13.98 -16.96
CA SER A 98 10.50 15.05 -17.49
C SER A 98 9.70 16.11 -18.23
N SER A 99 10.35 17.24 -18.52
CA SER A 99 9.75 18.35 -19.27
C SER A 99 8.48 18.92 -18.63
N LEU A 100 8.36 18.80 -17.30
CA LEU A 100 7.19 19.26 -16.57
C LEU A 100 7.28 20.77 -16.30
N ALA A 101 6.13 21.41 -16.15
CA ALA A 101 6.06 22.79 -15.69
C ALA A 101 6.54 22.91 -14.23
N GLN A 102 7.01 24.07 -13.81
CA GLN A 102 7.36 24.28 -12.40
C GLN A 102 6.10 24.23 -11.52
N GLY A 103 6.20 23.73 -10.30
CA GLY A 103 5.05 23.57 -9.40
C GLY A 103 5.29 22.59 -8.26
N LEU A 104 4.19 22.27 -7.56
CA LEU A 104 4.17 21.29 -6.48
C LEU A 104 3.44 20.03 -6.95
N TYR A 105 4.08 18.89 -6.72
CA TYR A 105 3.62 17.58 -7.17
C TYR A 105 3.33 16.67 -6.00
N TYR A 106 2.24 15.93 -6.08
CA TYR A 106 1.82 14.92 -5.15
C TYR A 106 1.90 13.55 -5.80
N ILE A 107 2.60 12.63 -5.15
CA ILE A 107 2.84 11.26 -5.60
C ILE A 107 2.01 10.36 -4.67
N LYS A 108 0.89 9.86 -5.19
CA LYS A 108 -0.06 9.03 -4.44
C LYS A 108 0.04 7.58 -4.87
N ALA A 109 0.16 6.64 -3.94
CA ALA A 109 -0.11 5.25 -4.25
C ALA A 109 -1.61 5.06 -4.49
N THR A 110 -1.98 4.70 -5.71
CA THR A 110 -3.37 4.51 -6.14
C THR A 110 -3.74 3.04 -6.32
N ASN A 111 -2.73 2.16 -6.40
CA ASN A 111 -2.89 0.72 -6.32
C ASN A 111 -1.71 0.11 -5.58
N PHE A 112 -1.95 -0.98 -4.86
CA PHE A 112 -0.92 -1.69 -4.10
C PHE A 112 -1.30 -3.18 -3.96
N PRO A 113 -0.32 -4.08 -3.71
CA PRO A 113 -0.57 -5.50 -3.51
C PRO A 113 -1.49 -5.79 -2.31
N ALA A 114 -2.03 -7.01 -2.27
CA ALA A 114 -2.68 -7.51 -1.07
C ALA A 114 -1.66 -7.61 0.08
N GLY A 115 -2.11 -7.33 1.31
CA GLY A 115 -1.28 -7.46 2.52
C GLY A 115 -0.41 -6.25 2.86
N VAL A 116 -0.49 -5.14 2.13
CA VAL A 116 0.23 -3.92 2.51
C VAL A 116 -0.29 -3.37 3.84
N ARG A 117 0.63 -3.10 4.78
CA ARG A 117 0.34 -2.60 6.13
C ARG A 117 0.22 -1.09 6.17
N SER A 118 1.06 -0.38 5.42
CA SER A 118 0.99 1.09 5.31
C SER A 118 1.64 1.58 4.02
N VAL A 119 1.18 2.75 3.59
CA VAL A 119 1.78 3.50 2.48
C VAL A 119 1.87 4.96 2.90
N THR A 120 3.05 5.55 2.70
CA THR A 120 3.28 6.99 2.86
C THR A 120 3.39 7.63 1.49
N ASN A 121 2.51 8.57 1.17
CA ASN A 121 2.60 9.32 -0.08
C ASN A 121 3.72 10.36 -0.01
N SER A 122 3.97 11.07 -1.10
CA SER A 122 5.05 12.06 -1.16
C SER A 122 4.62 13.34 -1.84
N VAL A 123 5.20 14.45 -1.39
CA VAL A 123 5.06 15.75 -2.03
C VAL A 123 6.45 16.25 -2.41
N VAL A 124 6.57 16.79 -3.61
CA VAL A 124 7.80 17.40 -4.11
C VAL A 124 7.50 18.75 -4.75
N SER A 125 8.21 19.78 -4.30
CA SER A 125 8.20 21.11 -4.87
C SER A 125 9.39 21.25 -5.82
N LEU A 126 9.14 21.51 -7.10
CA LEU A 126 10.20 21.81 -8.05
C LEU A 126 9.89 23.08 -8.86
N PRO A 127 10.85 24.00 -8.97
CA PRO A 127 12.17 23.96 -8.34
C PRO A 127 12.09 24.33 -6.85
N TYR A 128 13.14 23.99 -6.11
CA TYR A 128 13.33 24.47 -4.73
C TYR A 128 14.74 25.06 -4.57
N TYR A 129 14.90 25.89 -3.55
CA TYR A 129 16.18 26.56 -3.28
C TYR A 129 17.02 25.74 -2.31
N ASN A 130 18.24 25.38 -2.72
CA ASN A 130 19.25 24.75 -1.88
C ASN A 130 20.64 25.18 -2.36
N ASN A 131 21.14 26.29 -1.82
CA ASN A 131 22.36 26.96 -2.28
C ASN A 131 22.36 27.26 -3.81
N GLY A 132 21.16 27.43 -4.38
CA GLY A 132 20.89 27.50 -5.81
C GLY A 132 19.54 26.85 -6.15
N TRP A 133 18.96 27.20 -7.28
CA TRP A 133 17.69 26.61 -7.73
C TRP A 133 17.90 25.20 -8.30
N VAL A 134 17.24 24.22 -7.70
CA VAL A 134 17.26 22.82 -8.13
C VAL A 134 16.00 22.53 -8.94
N TYR A 135 16.17 22.11 -10.19
CA TYR A 135 15.08 21.82 -11.13
C TYR A 135 14.80 20.32 -11.30
N SER A 136 15.69 19.46 -10.78
CA SER A 136 15.61 18.02 -10.98
C SER A 136 15.96 17.23 -9.74
N ILE A 137 15.25 16.12 -9.51
CA ILE A 137 15.55 15.14 -8.46
C ILE A 137 15.74 13.77 -9.09
N ASN A 138 16.93 13.18 -8.89
CA ASN A 138 17.32 11.98 -9.63
C ASN A 138 16.72 10.68 -9.12
N ASP A 139 16.25 10.62 -7.87
CA ASP A 139 15.61 9.43 -7.31
C ASP A 139 14.78 9.82 -6.06
N ILE A 140 13.48 9.53 -6.10
CA ILE A 140 12.56 9.57 -4.96
C ILE A 140 12.23 8.12 -4.60
N ASP A 141 12.82 7.62 -3.51
CA ASP A 141 12.71 6.22 -3.11
C ASP A 141 11.39 5.92 -2.40
N LEU A 142 10.46 5.36 -3.17
CA LEU A 142 9.14 4.95 -2.71
C LEU A 142 9.15 3.57 -2.05
N ALA A 143 10.20 2.75 -2.22
CA ALA A 143 10.26 1.42 -1.59
C ALA A 143 10.35 1.54 -0.06
N THR A 144 10.99 2.60 0.44
CA THR A 144 11.05 2.93 1.88
C THR A 144 9.74 3.51 2.42
N LYS A 145 8.80 3.87 1.54
CA LYS A 145 7.52 4.50 1.88
C LYS A 145 6.36 3.52 1.92
N VAL A 146 6.60 2.26 1.59
CA VAL A 146 5.57 1.21 1.61
C VAL A 146 6.02 0.07 2.51
N ASN A 147 5.12 -0.39 3.36
CA ASN A 147 5.37 -1.47 4.31
C ASN A 147 4.50 -2.67 3.93
N ASP A 148 5.12 -3.70 3.36
CA ASP A 148 4.43 -4.93 3.02
C ASP A 148 4.22 -5.77 4.29
N GLY A 149 3.12 -6.51 4.33
CA GLY A 149 2.88 -7.51 5.35
C GLY A 149 2.91 -8.89 4.73
N ASP A 150 3.75 -9.75 5.29
CA ASP A 150 3.72 -11.17 4.97
C ASP A 150 2.52 -11.84 5.65
N VAL A 151 1.95 -12.81 4.93
CA VAL A 151 0.94 -13.73 5.44
C VAL A 151 1.61 -15.09 5.58
N VAL A 152 1.61 -15.62 6.80
CA VAL A 152 2.14 -16.95 7.11
C VAL A 152 0.97 -17.82 7.53
N THR A 153 0.81 -18.96 6.86
CA THR A 153 -0.21 -19.96 7.18
C THR A 153 0.48 -21.27 7.57
N GLY A 154 0.06 -21.84 8.70
CA GLY A 154 0.45 -23.17 9.14
C GLY A 154 -0.78 -24.04 9.39
N LYS A 155 -0.66 -25.33 9.09
CA LYS A 155 -1.68 -26.35 9.36
C LYS A 155 -1.05 -27.46 10.18
N THR A 156 -1.75 -27.91 11.20
CA THR A 156 -1.27 -28.96 12.13
C THR A 156 -2.39 -29.93 12.47
N ILE A 157 -2.02 -31.18 12.74
CA ILE A 157 -2.91 -32.20 13.31
C ILE A 157 -2.88 -32.07 14.83
N THR A 158 -4.05 -31.88 15.46
CA THR A 158 -4.14 -31.63 16.91
C THR A 158 -4.41 -32.89 17.74
N ASN A 159 -4.87 -33.96 17.10
CA ASN A 159 -5.12 -35.26 17.73
C ASN A 159 -4.21 -36.37 17.17
N SER A 160 -2.96 -36.00 16.85
CA SER A 160 -2.00 -36.94 16.28
C SER A 160 -1.71 -38.11 17.23
N THR A 161 -1.69 -39.32 16.69
CA THR A 161 -1.24 -40.54 17.39
C THR A 161 0.27 -40.73 17.33
N LYS A 162 0.98 -39.81 16.66
CA LYS A 162 2.44 -39.75 16.60
C LYS A 162 2.94 -38.62 17.49
N ASP A 163 4.19 -38.71 17.94
CA ASP A 163 4.87 -37.63 18.67
C ASP A 163 5.29 -36.48 17.72
N ASN A 164 4.33 -35.97 16.92
CA ASN A 164 4.47 -34.85 16.00
C ASN A 164 3.09 -34.31 15.56
N THR A 165 3.08 -33.17 14.85
CA THR A 165 1.86 -32.48 14.39
C THR A 165 1.59 -32.60 12.88
N ASN A 166 2.41 -33.37 12.17
CA ASN A 166 2.40 -33.42 10.70
C ASN A 166 1.83 -34.74 10.15
N PHE A 167 1.86 -35.79 10.96
CA PHE A 167 1.47 -37.15 10.58
C PHE A 167 0.68 -37.78 11.71
N THR A 168 -0.35 -38.54 11.37
CA THR A 168 -1.08 -39.40 12.31
C THR A 168 -1.42 -40.70 11.61
N ASP A 169 -1.48 -41.79 12.37
CA ASP A 169 -2.10 -43.03 11.87
C ASP A 169 -3.54 -43.07 12.38
N VAL A 170 -4.44 -43.50 11.50
CA VAL A 170 -5.88 -43.64 11.77
C VAL A 170 -6.45 -44.87 11.06
N SER A 171 -7.53 -45.41 11.60
CA SER A 171 -8.36 -46.44 10.97
C SER A 171 -9.51 -45.80 10.19
N LEU A 172 -10.15 -46.58 9.30
CA LEU A 172 -11.37 -46.13 8.63
C LEU A 172 -12.46 -45.82 9.65
N GLY A 173 -13.02 -44.61 9.58
CA GLY A 173 -14.04 -44.11 10.50
C GLY A 173 -13.51 -43.24 11.65
N ASP A 174 -12.18 -43.20 11.86
CA ASP A 174 -11.59 -42.31 12.86
C ASP A 174 -11.61 -40.85 12.41
N THR A 175 -11.67 -39.92 13.36
CA THR A 175 -11.61 -38.48 13.12
C THR A 175 -10.18 -37.95 13.19
N VAL A 176 -9.79 -37.10 12.23
CA VAL A 176 -8.54 -36.32 12.27
C VAL A 176 -8.87 -34.84 12.41
N ASN A 177 -8.35 -34.21 13.46
CA ASN A 177 -8.56 -32.80 13.75
C ASN A 177 -7.41 -31.98 13.19
N PHE A 178 -7.75 -30.95 12.43
CA PHE A 178 -6.78 -29.99 11.90
C PHE A 178 -6.98 -28.62 12.56
N GLU A 179 -5.88 -27.95 12.86
CA GLU A 179 -5.84 -26.53 13.20
C GLU A 179 -5.09 -25.78 12.10
N ILE A 180 -5.68 -24.71 11.58
CA ILE A 180 -5.03 -23.80 10.65
C ILE A 180 -4.85 -22.45 11.35
N LYS A 181 -3.61 -22.00 11.46
CA LYS A 181 -3.26 -20.68 11.97
C LYS A 181 -2.67 -19.86 10.84
N SER A 182 -3.28 -18.71 10.60
CA SER A 182 -2.88 -17.83 9.50
C SER A 182 -2.75 -16.40 10.01
N SER A 183 -1.59 -15.77 9.79
CA SER A 183 -1.39 -14.38 10.15
C SER A 183 -2.09 -13.47 9.16
N THR A 184 -2.72 -12.40 9.63
CA THR A 184 -3.28 -11.39 8.73
C THR A 184 -2.26 -10.29 8.45
N ALA A 185 -2.40 -9.68 7.28
CA ALA A 185 -1.67 -8.48 6.89
C ALA A 185 -2.64 -7.28 6.82
N GLY A 186 -2.13 -6.06 6.66
CA GLY A 186 -2.95 -4.83 6.75
C GLY A 186 -2.86 -4.11 8.11
N SER A 187 -3.66 -3.06 8.28
CA SER A 187 -3.69 -2.20 9.47
C SER A 187 -5.04 -1.49 9.64
N SER A 188 -5.18 -0.68 10.69
CA SER A 188 -6.36 0.18 10.86
C SER A 188 -6.54 1.20 9.72
N GLU A 189 -5.45 1.62 9.10
CA GLU A 189 -5.41 2.52 7.95
C GLU A 189 -5.62 1.75 6.64
N MET A 190 -5.00 0.57 6.53
CA MET A 190 -5.05 -0.32 5.37
C MET A 190 -5.85 -1.57 5.71
N LYS A 191 -7.17 -1.39 5.85
CA LYS A 191 -8.06 -2.49 6.27
C LYS A 191 -8.15 -3.58 5.19
N LEU A 192 -8.04 -4.83 5.62
CA LEU A 192 -8.41 -5.97 4.79
C LEU A 192 -9.89 -5.89 4.42
N LYS A 193 -10.19 -6.14 3.15
CA LYS A 193 -11.57 -6.22 2.65
C LYS A 193 -12.10 -7.65 2.69
N SER A 194 -11.24 -8.62 2.41
CA SER A 194 -11.56 -10.05 2.44
C SER A 194 -10.31 -10.83 2.86
N TYR A 195 -10.55 -12.01 3.41
CA TYR A 195 -9.52 -12.98 3.77
C TYR A 195 -10.08 -14.38 3.52
N THR A 196 -9.36 -15.22 2.78
CA THR A 196 -9.85 -16.53 2.36
C THR A 196 -8.74 -17.54 2.51
N VAL A 197 -9.03 -18.68 3.15
CA VAL A 197 -8.09 -19.78 3.37
C VAL A 197 -8.56 -20.96 2.54
N TYR A 198 -7.76 -21.37 1.57
CA TYR A 198 -8.08 -22.51 0.71
C TYR A 198 -7.47 -23.79 1.29
N ASP A 199 -8.23 -24.88 1.24
CA ASP A 199 -7.77 -26.20 1.66
C ASP A 199 -8.30 -27.30 0.74
N GLU A 200 -7.56 -28.40 0.68
CA GLU A 200 -7.86 -29.59 -0.10
C GLU A 200 -7.71 -30.82 0.80
N MET A 201 -8.81 -31.53 1.01
CA MET A 201 -8.81 -32.84 1.64
C MET A 201 -8.70 -33.91 0.56
N SER A 202 -7.73 -34.82 0.70
CA SER A 202 -7.57 -35.95 -0.22
C SER A 202 -8.77 -36.89 -0.16
N ALA A 203 -8.93 -37.75 -1.18
CA ALA A 203 -10.10 -38.64 -1.32
C ALA A 203 -10.33 -39.63 -0.16
N GLY A 204 -9.34 -39.83 0.72
CA GLY A 204 -9.47 -40.67 1.92
C GLY A 204 -10.06 -39.94 3.13
N LEU A 205 -10.35 -38.66 3.00
CA LEU A 205 -10.92 -37.81 4.05
C LEU A 205 -12.28 -37.28 3.62
N THR A 206 -13.19 -37.17 4.57
CA THR A 206 -14.49 -36.52 4.40
C THR A 206 -14.54 -35.30 5.30
N LEU A 207 -14.91 -34.14 4.72
CA LEU A 207 -15.04 -32.89 5.47
C LEU A 207 -16.31 -32.94 6.33
N ASP A 208 -16.14 -32.90 7.65
CA ASP A 208 -17.23 -32.56 8.57
C ASP A 208 -17.45 -31.04 8.56
N LYS A 209 -18.48 -30.59 7.84
CA LYS A 209 -18.77 -29.16 7.64
C LYS A 209 -19.16 -28.45 8.94
N ASP A 210 -19.79 -29.17 9.87
CA ASP A 210 -20.23 -28.62 11.17
C ASP A 210 -19.07 -28.48 12.16
N SER A 211 -17.93 -29.13 11.88
CA SER A 211 -16.72 -29.04 12.71
C SER A 211 -15.94 -27.73 12.52
N VAL A 212 -16.17 -27.00 11.43
CA VAL A 212 -15.39 -25.80 11.09
C VAL A 212 -15.73 -24.66 12.03
N LYS A 213 -14.75 -24.28 12.86
CA LYS A 213 -14.82 -23.15 13.79
C LYS A 213 -13.68 -22.20 13.53
N VAL A 214 -13.97 -20.91 13.49
CA VAL A 214 -12.97 -19.87 13.24
C VAL A 214 -12.87 -18.96 14.45
N ALA A 215 -11.66 -18.56 14.82
CA ALA A 215 -11.41 -17.63 15.90
C ALA A 215 -10.37 -16.58 15.49
N LEU A 216 -10.53 -15.37 16.00
CA LEU A 216 -9.52 -14.32 15.92
C LEU A 216 -8.52 -14.51 17.05
N LEU A 217 -7.24 -14.50 16.71
CA LEU A 217 -6.13 -14.57 17.66
C LEU A 217 -5.35 -13.25 17.66
N ASN A 218 -4.73 -12.92 18.79
CA ASN A 218 -3.78 -11.82 18.87
C ASN A 218 -2.39 -12.25 18.34
N ALA A 219 -1.44 -11.31 18.30
CA ALA A 219 -0.09 -11.57 17.78
C ALA A 219 0.70 -12.62 18.58
N GLN A 220 0.31 -12.91 19.82
CA GLN A 220 0.91 -13.93 20.69
C GLN A 220 0.17 -15.28 20.63
N GLY A 221 -0.85 -15.41 19.77
CA GLY A 221 -1.66 -16.62 19.63
C GLY A 221 -2.77 -16.78 20.67
N GLY A 222 -3.00 -15.78 21.52
CA GLY A 222 -4.12 -15.77 22.47
C GLY A 222 -5.45 -15.51 21.75
N LYS A 223 -6.49 -16.26 22.09
CA LYS A 223 -7.83 -16.09 21.51
C LYS A 223 -8.44 -14.75 21.92
N VAL A 224 -8.89 -14.00 20.92
CA VAL A 224 -9.57 -12.70 21.07
C VAL A 224 -11.08 -12.89 21.01
N ALA A 225 -11.57 -13.63 20.01
CA ALA A 225 -12.99 -13.89 19.81
C ALA A 225 -13.20 -15.16 18.98
N ASP A 226 -14.29 -15.86 19.21
CA ASP A 226 -14.82 -16.84 18.28
C ASP A 226 -15.64 -16.10 17.21
N LEU A 227 -15.45 -16.47 15.94
CA LEU A 227 -16.27 -15.98 14.84
C LEU A 227 -17.48 -16.88 14.66
N THR A 228 -18.57 -16.29 14.21
CA THR A 228 -19.85 -16.97 13.96
C THR A 228 -20.12 -17.11 12.47
N SER A 229 -21.15 -17.86 12.09
CA SER A 229 -21.55 -18.05 10.68
C SER A 229 -22.01 -16.77 9.98
N THR A 230 -22.18 -15.65 10.71
CA THR A 230 -22.39 -14.33 10.09
C THR A 230 -21.09 -13.60 9.76
N ASP A 231 -19.97 -14.02 10.37
CA ASP A 231 -18.65 -13.40 10.21
C ASP A 231 -17.79 -14.09 9.13
N TYR A 232 -18.05 -15.36 8.85
CA TYR A 232 -17.38 -16.14 7.80
C TYR A 232 -18.34 -17.09 7.09
N ALA A 233 -17.95 -17.51 5.89
CA ALA A 233 -18.63 -18.54 5.12
C ALA A 233 -17.66 -19.69 4.82
N LEU A 234 -18.17 -20.93 4.93
CA LEU A 234 -17.49 -22.12 4.42
C LEU A 234 -18.07 -22.44 3.04
N ASN A 235 -17.24 -22.38 2.01
CA ASN A 235 -17.63 -22.65 0.63
C ASN A 235 -16.95 -23.93 0.14
N VAL A 236 -17.72 -25.01 0.02
CA VAL A 236 -17.24 -26.25 -0.61
C VAL A 236 -17.31 -26.08 -2.13
N THR A 237 -16.15 -26.03 -2.78
CA THR A 237 -16.02 -25.76 -4.22
C THR A 237 -16.01 -27.03 -5.06
N SER A 238 -15.66 -28.17 -4.47
CA SER A 238 -15.76 -29.49 -5.12
C SER A 238 -15.89 -30.57 -4.07
N GLU A 239 -16.87 -31.46 -4.24
CA GLU A 239 -17.13 -32.62 -3.38
C GLU A 239 -17.72 -33.73 -4.26
N VAL A 240 -16.91 -34.76 -4.54
CA VAL A 240 -17.28 -35.89 -5.39
C VAL A 240 -16.73 -37.16 -4.75
N ASP A 241 -17.55 -38.21 -4.67
CA ASP A 241 -17.16 -39.50 -4.09
C ASP A 241 -15.87 -40.04 -4.70
N GLY A 242 -14.93 -40.43 -3.83
CA GLY A 242 -13.63 -40.97 -4.23
C GLY A 242 -12.69 -39.93 -4.88
N LYS A 243 -12.98 -38.63 -4.75
CA LYS A 243 -12.12 -37.52 -5.19
C LYS A 243 -11.77 -36.61 -4.02
N ALA A 244 -10.76 -35.76 -4.22
CA ALA A 244 -10.42 -34.74 -3.25
C ALA A 244 -11.57 -33.73 -3.09
N THR A 245 -11.78 -33.27 -1.87
CA THR A 245 -12.73 -32.21 -1.53
C THR A 245 -11.97 -30.90 -1.41
N THR A 246 -12.39 -29.86 -2.14
CA THR A 246 -11.80 -28.51 -2.05
C THR A 246 -12.79 -27.55 -1.42
N PHE A 247 -12.31 -26.68 -0.54
CA PHE A 247 -13.13 -25.70 0.14
C PHE A 247 -12.32 -24.45 0.53
N ASN A 248 -13.03 -23.39 0.89
CA ASN A 248 -12.46 -22.15 1.40
C ASN A 248 -13.38 -21.40 2.36
#